data_AF-A0A0N4ZE05-F1
#
_entry.id   AF-A0A0N4ZE05-F1
#
_cell.length_a   1.000
_cell.length_b   1.000
_cell.length_c   1.000
_cell.angle_alpha   90.00
_cell.angle_beta   90.00
_cell.angle_gamma   90.00
#
_symmetry.space_group_name_H-M   'P 1'
#
loop_
_entity.id
_entity.type
_entity.pdbx_description
1 polymer ?
#
loop_
_entity_poly.entity_id
_entity_poly.type
_entity_poly.pdbx_seq_one_letter_code
_entity_poly.pdbx_strand_id
1 'polypeptide(L)' 'MDKADLQRTVESLRYQLNFQRVPISQSAAELKKFIESHQDSDPLVNPVDKRVNPWAEKSKCEIL' A
#
# COMPACT_ATOMS: atom_id res chain seq x y z
N MET A 1 -25.67 10.58 21.45
CA MET A 1 -24.72 11.64 21.08
C MET A 1 -25.15 12.89 21.78
N ASP A 2 -24.28 13.45 22.60
CA ASP A 2 -24.56 14.73 23.23
C ASP A 2 -24.35 15.89 22.23
N LYS A 3 -24.75 17.11 22.62
CA LYS A 3 -24.62 18.29 21.75
C LYS A 3 -23.16 18.58 21.38
N ALA A 4 -22.22 18.30 22.27
CA ALA A 4 -20.80 18.55 22.05
C ALA A 4 -20.21 17.55 21.03
N ASP A 5 -20.66 16.29 21.05
CA ASP A 5 -20.32 15.28 20.04
C ASP A 5 -20.77 15.71 18.64
N LEU A 6 -21.99 16.25 18.53
CA LEU A 6 -22.51 16.73 17.26
C LEU A 6 -21.71 17.93 16.76
N GLN A 7 -21.33 18.86 17.64
CA GLN A 7 -20.48 20.01 17.28
C GLN A 7 -19.11 19.56 16.78
N ARG A 8 -18.44 18.64 17.48
CA ARG A 8 -17.15 18.06 17.04
C ARG A 8 -17.27 17.36 15.69
N THR A 9 -18.37 16.64 15.47
CA THR A 9 -18.64 15.97 14.19
C THR A 9 -18.77 16.98 13.06
N VAL A 10 -19.52 18.08 13.26
CA VAL A 10 -19.67 19.14 12.27
C VAL A 10 -18.33 19.82 11.97
N GLU A 11 -17.52 20.09 12.99
CA GLU A 11 -16.18 20.67 12.81
C GLU A 11 -15.25 19.73 12.02
N SER A 12 -15.26 18.44 12.33
CA SER A 12 -14.51 17.41 11.58
C SER A 12 -14.94 17.35 10.11
N LEU A 13 -16.24 17.42 9.82
CA LEU A 13 -16.76 17.41 8.46
C LEU A 13 -16.37 18.68 7.68
N ARG A 14 -16.40 19.85 8.33
CA ARG A 14 -15.93 21.11 7.73
C ARG A 14 -14.44 21.05 7.40
N TYR A 15 -13.64 20.47 8.28
CA TYR A 15 -12.22 20.24 8.03
C TYR A 15 -12.02 19.31 6.82
N GLN A 16 -12.72 18.17 6.78
CA GLN A 16 -12.63 17.22 5.67
C GLN A 16 -13.12 17.77 4.33
N LEU A 17 -14.10 18.69 4.35
CA LEU A 17 -14.61 19.33 3.15
C LEU A 17 -13.52 20.15 2.43
N ASN A 18 -12.63 20.78 3.20
CA ASN A 18 -11.58 21.67 2.70
C ASN A 18 -10.38 20.95 2.08
N PHE A 19 -10.36 19.61 2.08
CA PHE A 19 -9.31 18.87 1.38
C PHE A 19 -9.41 19.08 -0.13
N GLN A 20 -8.30 19.52 -0.72
CA GLN A 20 -8.16 19.56 -2.17
C GLN A 20 -8.08 18.13 -2.72
N ARG A 21 -9.00 17.80 -3.62
CA ARG A 21 -9.05 16.50 -4.30
C ARG A 21 -8.35 16.61 -5.64
N VAL A 22 -7.76 15.49 -6.08
CA VAL A 22 -7.28 15.31 -7.45
C VAL A 22 -8.25 14.40 -8.22
N PRO A 23 -8.36 14.55 -9.55
CA PRO A 23 -9.14 13.63 -10.37
C PRO A 23 -8.64 12.19 -10.22
N ILE A 24 -9.56 11.22 -10.21
CA ILE A 24 -9.21 9.79 -10.12
C ILE A 24 -8.33 9.37 -11.30
N SER A 25 -8.56 9.93 -12.49
CA SER A 25 -7.71 9.66 -13.67
C SER A 25 -6.25 10.03 -13.43
N GLN A 26 -5.99 11.12 -12.71
CA GLN A 26 -4.64 11.54 -12.36
C GLN A 26 -4.03 10.61 -11.32
N SER A 27 -4.71 10.38 -10.19
CA SER A 27 -4.15 9.55 -9.12
C SER A 27 -3.97 8.09 -9.53
N ALA A 28 -4.87 7.54 -10.35
CA ALA A 28 -4.72 6.21 -10.91
C ALA A 28 -3.53 6.10 -11.86
N ALA A 29 -3.26 7.14 -12.68
CA ALA A 29 -2.09 7.16 -13.55
C ALA A 29 -0.79 7.25 -12.76
N GLU A 30 -0.75 8.05 -11.69
CA GLU A 30 0.41 8.15 -10.80
C GLU A 30 0.68 6.83 -10.07
N LEU A 31 -0.37 6.18 -9.54
CA LEU A 31 -0.27 4.85 -8.92
C LEU A 31 0.25 3.81 -9.91
N LYS A 32 -0.30 3.78 -11.12
CA LYS A 32 0.14 2.87 -12.18
C LYS A 32 1.62 3.08 -12.49
N LYS A 33 2.05 4.33 -12.70
CA LYS A 33 3.45 4.66 -12.98
C LYS A 33 4.39 4.19 -11.87
N PHE A 34 3.99 4.38 -10.61
CA PHE A 34 4.77 3.91 -9.47
C PHE A 34 4.91 2.39 -9.46
N ILE A 35 3.83 1.65 -9.70
CA ILE A 35 3.87 0.19 -9.77
C ILE A 35 4.78 -0.26 -10.93
N GLU A 36 4.58 0.32 -12.11
CA GLU A 36 5.36 -0.04 -13.31
C GLU A 36 6.86 0.19 -13.13
N SER A 37 7.27 1.23 -12.39
CA SER A 37 8.69 1.51 -12.15
C SER A 37 9.34 0.62 -11.08
N HIS A 38 8.55 -0.09 -10.27
CA HIS A 38 9.06 -0.92 -9.17
C HIS A 38 8.79 -2.41 -9.35
N GLN A 39 7.87 -2.80 -10.24
CA GLN A 39 7.46 -4.19 -10.42
C GLN A 39 8.65 -5.12 -10.70
N ASP A 40 9.63 -4.68 -11.49
CA ASP A 40 10.81 -5.48 -11.86
C ASP A 40 11.66 -5.87 -10.65
N SER A 41 11.59 -5.07 -9.59
CA SER A 41 12.30 -5.30 -8.33
C SER A 41 11.48 -6.06 -7.27
N ASP A 42 10.19 -6.29 -7.53
CA ASP A 42 9.29 -6.98 -6.61
C ASP A 42 9.52 -8.51 -6.67
N PRO A 43 10.08 -9.15 -5.63
CA PRO A 43 10.38 -10.58 -5.63
C PRO A 43 9.14 -11.49 -5.62
N LEU A 44 7.97 -10.95 -5.28
CA LEU A 44 6.70 -11.67 -5.27
C LEU A 44 6.01 -11.64 -6.63
N VAL A 45 6.26 -10.59 -7.43
CA VAL A 45 5.78 -10.48 -8.81
C VAL A 45 6.75 -11.16 -9.76
N ASN A 46 8.05 -10.90 -9.59
CA ASN A 46 9.14 -11.45 -10.38
C ASN A 46 9.97 -12.42 -9.52
N PRO A 47 9.78 -13.75 -9.69
CA PRO A 47 10.46 -14.74 -8.86
C PRO A 47 11.99 -14.60 -8.93
N VAL A 48 12.61 -14.48 -7.76
CA VAL A 48 14.07 -14.40 -7.63
C VAL A 48 14.71 -15.79 -7.55
N ASP A 49 16.01 -15.87 -7.86
CA ASP A 49 16.76 -17.14 -7.75
C ASP A 49 16.67 -17.69 -6.30
N LYS A 50 16.50 -19.00 -6.18
CA LYS A 50 16.45 -19.69 -4.88
C LYS A 50 17.66 -19.38 -3.99
N ARG A 51 18.82 -19.09 -4.58
CA ARG A 51 20.05 -18.72 -3.86
C ARG A 51 19.95 -17.39 -3.12
N VAL A 52 19.17 -16.44 -3.65
CA VAL A 52 18.97 -15.13 -3.02
C VAL A 52 17.70 -15.07 -2.18
N ASN A 53 16.78 -16.03 -2.35
CA ASN A 53 15.59 -16.16 -1.52
C ASN A 53 15.94 -16.75 -0.13
N PRO A 54 15.80 -15.98 0.97
CA PRO A 54 16.11 -16.47 2.32
C PRO A 54 15.28 -17.67 2.79
N TRP A 55 14.09 -17.84 2.21
CA TRP A 55 13.13 -18.89 2.54
C TRP A 55 13.21 -20.11 1.61
N ALA A 56 14.05 -20.07 0.58
CA ALA A 56 14.26 -21.24 -0.25
C ALA A 56 14.98 -22.33 0.55
N GLU A 57 14.49 -23.56 0.41
CA GLU A 57 15.07 -24.73 1.07
C GLU A 57 16.52 -24.93 0.61
N LYS A 58 17.47 -24.81 1.53
CA LYS A 58 18.92 -24.81 1.21
C LYS A 58 19.52 -26.22 1.14
N SER A 59 18.87 -27.21 1.76
CA SER A 59 19.26 -28.62 1.76
C SER A 59 18.10 -29.48 2.25
N LYS A 60 18.12 -30.79 1.99
CA LYS A 60 17.13 -31.72 2.57
C LYS A 60 17.23 -31.65 4.09
N CYS A 61 16.07 -31.55 4.75
CA CYS A 61 15.96 -31.68 6.20
C CYS A 61 16.43 -33.09 6.61
N GLU A 62 17.59 -33.20 7.26
CA GLU A 62 18.02 -34.43 7.91
C GLU A 62 17.56 -34.37 9.37
N ILE A 63 16.68 -35.30 9.75
CA ILE A 63 16.36 -35.55 11.15
C ILE A 63 17.57 -36.28 11.73
N LEU A 64 18.32 -35.59 12.61
CA LEU A 64 19.42 -36.17 13.39
C LEU A 64 18.89 -37.05 14.53
#